data_AF-A0A5E6XYV9-F1
#
_entry.id   AF-A0A5E6XYV9-F1
#
_cell.length_a   1.000
_cell.length_b   1.000
_cell.length_c   1.000
_cell.angle_alpha   90.00
_cell.angle_beta   90.00
_cell.angle_gamma   90.00
#
_symmetry.space_group_name_H-M   'P 1'
#
loop_
_entity.id
_entity.type
_entity.pdbx_description
1 polymer ?
#
loop_
_entity_poly.entity_id
_entity_poly.type
_entity_poly.pdbx_seq_one_letter_code
_entity_poly.pdbx_strand_id
1 'polypeptide(L)'
;MTDHPENTQTPGLLKKSQVNYQTCRGPTVDSVAALLLRQALKVLQPEREIGPRPNHDRHASMAGPRRHARGHAHTVRVADPGAGPSSELNGAAVQLRAQGIGIRASLIKDRQPRQAYLQWLLDNDQVRIVRNEQGRIKTKKRRDYFQEYQVLDTTNKDQPLRLAHFHYDSLDAPMEQFTAAHLKIAEAHLQQFTTERRQVLTTLAPIDYVLRRISDPNLFLKLETQP
;
A
#
# COMPACT_ATOMS: atom_id res chain seq x y z
N MET A 1 4.91 -50.75 12.35
CA MET A 1 3.68 -50.05 12.77
C MET A 1 3.98 -49.40 14.11
N THR A 2 4.29 -48.10 14.09
CA THR A 2 4.38 -47.26 15.28
C THR A 2 4.00 -45.86 14.85
N ASP A 3 2.80 -45.46 15.23
CA ASP A 3 2.15 -44.22 14.84
C ASP A 3 2.82 -42.98 15.44
N HIS A 4 2.90 -41.92 14.65
CA HIS A 4 3.29 -40.57 15.06
C HIS A 4 2.08 -39.86 15.71
N PRO A 5 2.25 -39.11 16.82
CA PRO A 5 1.19 -38.22 17.28
C PRO A 5 1.17 -36.94 16.42
N GLU A 6 0.05 -36.72 15.73
CA GLU A 6 -0.26 -35.49 15.01
C GLU A 6 -0.22 -34.26 15.93
N ASN A 7 0.44 -33.22 15.43
CA ASN A 7 0.57 -31.91 16.04
C ASN A 7 -0.74 -31.12 15.92
N THR A 8 -1.65 -31.30 16.86
CA THR A 8 -2.94 -30.59 16.91
C THR A 8 -2.82 -29.25 17.64
N GLN A 9 -2.06 -28.30 17.09
CA GLN A 9 -1.99 -26.94 17.66
C GLN A 9 -1.90 -25.84 16.59
N THR A 10 -2.84 -25.85 15.63
CA THR A 10 -2.89 -24.86 14.54
C THR A 10 -4.22 -24.14 14.28
N PRO A 11 -5.38 -24.40 14.93
CA PRO A 11 -6.59 -23.62 14.64
C PRO A 11 -6.59 -22.19 15.20
N GLY A 12 -5.91 -21.94 16.33
CA GLY A 12 -6.01 -20.69 17.08
C GLY A 12 -5.23 -19.51 16.49
N LEU A 13 -4.11 -19.78 15.81
CA LEU A 13 -3.25 -18.77 15.20
C LEU A 13 -3.83 -18.23 13.88
N LEU A 14 -4.41 -19.11 13.05
CA LEU A 14 -5.12 -18.74 11.82
C LEU A 14 -6.33 -17.85 12.09
N LYS A 15 -7.08 -18.11 13.17
CA LYS A 15 -8.21 -17.25 13.56
C LYS A 15 -7.75 -15.85 14.00
N LYS A 16 -6.63 -15.72 14.71
CA LYS A 16 -6.10 -14.42 15.14
C LYS A 16 -5.51 -13.61 14.00
N SER A 17 -4.87 -14.25 13.01
CA SER A 17 -4.40 -13.57 11.79
C SER A 17 -5.58 -13.11 10.93
N GLN A 18 -6.65 -13.91 10.86
CA GLN A 18 -7.86 -13.56 10.12
C GLN A 18 -8.66 -12.46 10.81
N VAL A 19 -8.73 -12.46 12.14
CA VAL A 19 -9.34 -11.36 12.91
C VAL A 19 -8.51 -10.07 12.79
N ASN A 20 -7.17 -10.12 12.83
CA ASN A 20 -6.34 -8.94 12.53
C ASN A 20 -6.49 -8.45 11.08
N TYR A 21 -6.61 -9.37 10.12
CA TYR A 21 -6.88 -9.08 8.72
C TYR A 21 -8.28 -8.45 8.52
N GLN A 22 -9.26 -8.85 9.32
CA GLN A 22 -10.64 -8.36 9.31
C GLN A 22 -10.80 -7.03 10.07
N THR A 23 -10.12 -6.81 11.20
CA THR A 23 -10.19 -5.55 11.97
C THR A 23 -9.39 -4.42 11.34
N CYS A 24 -8.48 -4.72 10.41
CA CYS A 24 -7.88 -3.72 9.51
C CYS A 24 -8.83 -3.26 8.40
N ARG A 25 -10.02 -3.88 8.24
CA ARG A 25 -11.05 -3.52 7.26
C ARG A 25 -12.21 -2.75 7.89
N GLY A 26 -11.90 -1.70 8.66
CA GLY A 26 -12.80 -0.53 8.61
C GLY A 26 -12.94 -0.07 7.15
N PRO A 27 -14.00 0.64 6.76
CA PRO A 27 -14.11 1.15 5.41
C PRO A 27 -12.79 1.84 5.06
N THR A 28 -12.10 1.34 4.03
CA THR A 28 -10.86 1.96 3.57
C THR A 28 -11.17 3.42 3.25
N VAL A 29 -10.17 4.29 3.33
CA VAL A 29 -10.32 5.69 2.86
C VAL A 29 -10.96 5.71 1.46
N ASP A 30 -10.65 4.72 0.61
CA ASP A 30 -11.28 4.54 -0.71
C ASP A 30 -12.78 4.27 -0.65
N SER A 31 -13.23 3.40 0.26
CA SER A 31 -14.66 3.09 0.40
C SER A 31 -15.45 4.25 1.01
N VAL A 32 -14.86 5.01 1.94
CA VAL A 32 -15.47 6.23 2.47
C VAL A 32 -15.49 7.32 1.40
N ALA A 33 -14.40 7.50 0.65
CA ALA A 33 -14.33 8.44 -0.45
C ALA A 33 -15.31 8.08 -1.58
N ALA A 34 -15.42 6.81 -1.93
CA ALA A 34 -16.40 6.34 -2.92
C ALA A 34 -17.84 6.53 -2.43
N LEU A 35 -18.11 6.32 -1.13
CA LEU A 35 -19.41 6.59 -0.53
C LEU A 35 -19.73 8.09 -0.56
N LEU A 36 -18.80 8.94 -0.13
CA LEU A 36 -18.97 10.40 -0.12
C LEU A 36 -19.13 10.96 -1.54
N LEU A 37 -18.38 10.44 -2.51
CA LEU A 37 -18.54 10.79 -3.92
C LEU A 37 -19.92 10.37 -4.44
N ARG A 38 -20.36 9.14 -4.18
CA ARG A 38 -21.72 8.69 -4.56
C ARG A 38 -22.80 9.56 -3.92
N GLN A 39 -22.61 9.93 -2.65
CA GLN A 39 -23.54 10.80 -1.93
C GLN A 39 -23.57 12.21 -2.53
N ALA A 40 -22.42 12.80 -2.83
CA ALA A 40 -22.31 14.11 -3.46
C ALA A 40 -22.91 14.11 -4.88
N LEU A 41 -22.67 13.06 -5.67
CA LEU A 41 -23.26 12.87 -6.99
C LEU A 41 -24.79 12.78 -6.93
N LYS A 42 -25.33 12.06 -5.95
CA LYS A 42 -26.78 11.95 -5.73
C LYS A 42 -27.42 13.29 -5.36
N VAL A 43 -26.70 14.15 -4.63
CA VAL A 43 -27.15 15.51 -4.27
C VAL A 43 -27.08 16.46 -5.47
N LEU A 44 -26.03 16.37 -6.28
CA LEU A 44 -25.80 17.28 -7.40
C LEU A 44 -26.57 16.89 -8.67
N GLN A 45 -26.93 15.62 -8.84
CA GLN A 45 -27.61 15.08 -10.02
C GLN A 45 -28.70 14.07 -9.64
N PRO A 46 -29.78 14.50 -8.95
CA PRO A 46 -30.83 13.59 -8.45
C PRO A 46 -31.58 12.83 -9.56
N GLU A 47 -31.66 13.40 -10.76
CA GLU A 47 -32.41 12.88 -11.92
C GLU A 47 -31.62 11.83 -12.75
N ARG A 48 -30.33 11.61 -12.48
CA ARG A 48 -29.51 10.63 -13.22
C ARG A 48 -29.39 9.34 -12.42
N GLU A 49 -30.28 8.40 -12.70
CA GLU A 49 -30.24 7.05 -12.14
C GLU A 49 -29.00 6.30 -12.67
N ILE A 50 -27.94 6.18 -11.85
CA ILE A 50 -26.81 5.29 -12.13
C ILE A 50 -27.19 3.88 -11.66
N GLY A 51 -28.18 3.28 -12.32
CA GLY A 51 -28.48 1.86 -12.24
C GLY A 51 -27.56 1.05 -13.17
N PRO A 52 -27.34 -0.25 -12.91
CA PRO A 52 -26.72 -1.12 -13.92
C PRO A 52 -27.60 -1.09 -15.19
N ARG A 53 -26.98 -0.79 -16.34
CA ARG A 53 -27.69 -0.58 -17.62
C ARG A 53 -28.66 -1.74 -17.91
N PRO A 54 -29.96 -1.49 -18.15
CA PRO A 54 -30.83 -2.48 -18.75
C PRO A 54 -30.53 -2.58 -20.25
N ASN A 55 -30.49 -3.81 -20.73
CA ASN A 55 -30.25 -4.16 -22.13
C ASN A 55 -31.52 -3.81 -22.94
N HIS A 56 -31.48 -2.77 -23.78
CA HIS A 56 -32.57 -2.51 -24.71
C HIS A 56 -32.08 -2.32 -26.14
N ASP A 57 -32.39 -3.35 -26.91
CA ASP A 57 -32.36 -3.36 -28.35
C ASP A 57 -33.35 -2.34 -28.94
N ARG A 58 -32.81 -1.68 -29.96
CA ARG A 58 -33.35 -0.77 -30.97
C ARG A 58 -34.82 -1.02 -31.36
N HIS A 59 -35.58 0.06 -31.54
CA HIS A 59 -36.03 0.55 -32.86
C HIS A 59 -36.95 1.78 -32.66
N ALA A 60 -36.50 2.97 -33.08
CA ALA A 60 -37.37 4.12 -33.28
C ALA A 60 -37.11 4.71 -34.67
N SER A 61 -38.22 4.89 -35.38
CA SER A 61 -38.35 5.20 -36.81
C SER A 61 -38.14 6.69 -37.12
N MET A 62 -37.83 6.93 -38.38
CA MET A 62 -37.44 8.20 -39.03
C MET A 62 -38.64 9.09 -39.38
N ALA A 63 -38.48 10.41 -39.19
CA ALA A 63 -39.07 11.52 -39.97
C ALA A 63 -38.61 12.85 -39.31
N GLY A 64 -38.16 13.94 -39.94
CA GLY A 64 -37.95 14.42 -41.30
C GLY A 64 -37.57 15.92 -41.16
N PRO A 65 -36.85 16.57 -42.11
CA PRO A 65 -36.12 17.81 -41.83
C PRO A 65 -36.83 19.08 -42.35
N ARG A 66 -36.64 20.22 -41.67
CA ARG A 66 -36.77 21.56 -42.27
C ARG A 66 -35.68 22.51 -41.76
N ARG A 67 -34.90 23.01 -42.73
CA ARG A 67 -33.84 24.01 -42.60
C ARG A 67 -34.41 25.40 -42.86
N HIS A 68 -33.94 26.40 -42.12
CA HIS A 68 -33.62 27.82 -42.45
C HIS A 68 -33.19 28.41 -41.08
N ALA A 69 -32.16 29.23 -40.88
CA ALA A 69 -31.53 30.22 -41.70
C ALA A 69 -30.08 30.47 -41.26
N ARG A 70 -29.38 31.20 -42.12
CA ARG A 70 -27.98 31.62 -42.13
C ARG A 70 -27.80 32.84 -41.21
N GLY A 71 -26.79 32.84 -40.33
CA GLY A 71 -26.47 33.98 -39.48
C GLY A 71 -25.04 33.91 -38.95
N HIS A 72 -24.20 34.79 -39.49
CA HIS A 72 -22.95 35.38 -38.98
C HIS A 72 -22.04 34.59 -38.01
N ALA A 73 -20.87 34.22 -38.53
CA ALA A 73 -19.72 33.75 -37.78
C ALA A 73 -19.13 34.89 -36.92
N HIS A 74 -19.32 34.80 -35.61
CA HIS A 74 -18.42 35.38 -34.63
C HIS A 74 -17.57 34.23 -34.10
N THR A 75 -16.28 34.23 -34.41
CA THR A 75 -15.34 33.24 -33.86
C THR A 75 -15.13 33.51 -32.37
N VAL A 76 -16.08 33.07 -31.56
CA VAL A 76 -15.84 32.79 -30.15
C VAL A 76 -14.89 31.60 -30.14
N ARG A 77 -13.71 31.78 -29.56
CA ARG A 77 -12.85 30.65 -29.18
C ARG A 77 -13.67 29.76 -28.27
N VAL A 78 -14.21 28.67 -28.82
CA VAL A 78 -14.91 27.64 -28.08
C VAL A 78 -13.86 27.02 -27.16
N ALA A 79 -13.97 27.33 -25.87
CA ALA A 79 -13.34 26.55 -24.83
C ALA A 79 -13.76 25.09 -25.04
N ASP A 80 -12.78 24.20 -25.01
CA ASP A 80 -12.90 22.79 -25.35
C ASP A 80 -14.12 22.14 -24.64
N PRO A 81 -15.18 21.72 -25.36
CA PRO A 81 -16.43 21.25 -24.74
C PRO A 81 -16.35 19.77 -24.30
N GLY A 82 -15.15 19.25 -24.06
CA GLY A 82 -14.89 17.82 -23.87
C GLY A 82 -15.00 17.30 -22.43
N ALA A 83 -14.96 18.14 -21.41
CA ALA A 83 -15.08 17.71 -20.02
C ALA A 83 -16.51 17.90 -19.52
N GLY A 84 -17.40 16.95 -19.82
CA GLY A 84 -18.69 16.90 -19.13
C GLY A 84 -18.51 16.72 -17.62
N PRO A 85 -19.52 17.01 -16.78
CA PRO A 85 -19.44 16.91 -15.31
C PRO A 85 -18.84 15.58 -14.83
N SER A 86 -19.09 14.48 -15.54
CA SER A 86 -18.54 13.16 -15.24
C SER A 86 -17.02 13.08 -15.36
N SER A 87 -16.39 13.80 -16.29
CA SER A 87 -14.92 13.85 -16.43
C SER A 87 -14.28 14.62 -15.27
N GLU A 88 -14.87 15.76 -14.90
CA GLU A 88 -14.42 16.56 -13.75
C GLU A 88 -14.55 15.77 -12.45
N LEU A 89 -15.69 15.09 -12.24
CA LEU A 89 -15.93 14.24 -11.08
C LEU A 89 -14.98 13.05 -11.02
N ASN A 90 -14.65 12.44 -12.16
CA ASN A 90 -13.63 11.39 -12.24
C ASN A 90 -12.23 11.92 -11.89
N GLY A 91 -11.86 13.09 -12.40
CA GLY A 91 -10.61 13.76 -12.07
C GLY A 91 -10.49 14.06 -10.58
N ALA A 92 -11.53 14.65 -9.99
CA ALA A 92 -11.61 14.92 -8.55
C ALA A 92 -11.51 13.62 -7.72
N ALA A 93 -12.15 12.54 -8.17
CA ALA A 93 -12.07 11.24 -7.51
C ALA A 93 -10.65 10.65 -7.54
N VAL A 94 -9.94 10.78 -8.66
CA VAL A 94 -8.52 10.35 -8.78
C VAL A 94 -7.65 11.15 -7.81
N GLN A 95 -7.81 12.48 -7.78
CA GLN A 95 -7.05 13.35 -6.89
C GLN A 95 -7.32 13.03 -5.41
N LEU A 96 -8.58 12.84 -5.04
CA LEU A 96 -8.96 12.49 -3.67
C LEU A 96 -8.33 11.15 -3.23
N ARG A 97 -8.30 10.15 -4.12
CA ARG A 97 -7.62 8.87 -3.86
C ARG A 97 -6.11 9.06 -3.64
N ALA A 98 -5.45 9.82 -4.52
CA ALA A 98 -4.02 10.09 -4.40
C ALA A 98 -3.69 10.80 -3.06
N GLN A 99 -4.50 11.78 -2.66
CA GLN A 99 -4.36 12.45 -1.36
C GLN A 99 -4.58 11.48 -0.19
N GLY A 100 -5.60 10.62 -0.27
CA GLY A 100 -5.87 9.60 0.74
C GLY A 100 -4.71 8.62 0.94
N ILE A 101 -4.09 8.17 -0.16
CA ILE A 101 -2.88 7.34 -0.15
C ILE A 101 -1.74 8.09 0.54
N GLY A 102 -1.46 9.33 0.14
CA GLY A 102 -0.38 10.14 0.74
C GLY A 102 -0.54 10.34 2.25
N ILE A 103 -1.75 10.65 2.72
CA ILE A 103 -2.06 10.80 4.14
C ILE A 103 -1.82 9.49 4.89
N ARG A 104 -2.36 8.37 4.38
CA ARG A 104 -2.18 7.06 5.02
C ARG A 104 -0.72 6.63 5.03
N ALA A 105 0.04 6.91 3.97
CA ALA A 105 1.46 6.64 3.89
C ALA A 105 2.23 7.39 4.98
N SER A 106 1.98 8.69 5.14
CA SER A 106 2.57 9.51 6.20
C SER A 106 2.30 8.92 7.60
N LEU A 107 1.03 8.59 7.90
CA LEU A 107 0.65 7.99 9.18
C LEU A 107 1.32 6.63 9.44
N ILE A 108 1.60 5.85 8.39
CA ILE A 108 2.30 4.57 8.51
C ILE A 108 3.81 4.76 8.70
N LYS A 109 4.42 5.72 7.99
CA LYS A 109 5.85 6.05 8.07
C LYS A 109 6.25 6.54 9.46
N ASP A 110 5.32 7.14 10.18
CA ASP A 110 5.49 7.59 11.57
C ASP A 110 5.29 6.51 12.63
N ARG A 111 4.86 5.30 12.27
CA ARG A 111 4.60 4.20 13.21
C ARG A 111 5.77 3.23 13.31
N GLN A 112 5.77 2.47 14.40
CA GLN A 112 6.68 1.32 14.52
C GLN A 112 6.51 0.37 13.33
N PRO A 113 7.61 -0.20 12.77
CA PRO A 113 7.55 -1.06 11.61
C PRO A 113 6.70 -2.30 11.83
N ARG A 114 5.92 -2.68 10.81
CA ARG A 114 5.19 -3.94 10.73
C ARG A 114 5.22 -4.43 9.29
N GLN A 115 5.26 -5.74 9.08
CA GLN A 115 5.28 -6.27 7.71
C GLN A 115 4.03 -5.86 6.91
N ALA A 116 2.84 -5.91 7.51
CA ALA A 116 1.61 -5.48 6.84
C ALA A 116 1.64 -3.99 6.41
N TYR A 117 2.33 -3.15 7.17
CA TYR A 117 2.53 -1.74 6.82
C TYR A 117 3.49 -1.59 5.64
N LEU A 118 4.56 -2.38 5.62
CA LEU A 118 5.48 -2.42 4.49
C LEU A 118 4.76 -2.89 3.21
N GLN A 119 3.98 -3.96 3.30
CA GLN A 119 3.20 -4.47 2.16
C GLN A 119 2.28 -3.40 1.60
N TRP A 120 1.51 -2.72 2.45
CA TRP A 120 0.62 -1.66 1.99
C TRP A 120 1.38 -0.50 1.31
N LEU A 121 2.54 -0.11 1.84
CA LEU A 121 3.36 0.94 1.23
C LEU A 121 3.88 0.52 -0.16
N LEU A 122 4.28 -0.76 -0.32
CA LEU A 122 4.72 -1.31 -1.60
C LEU A 122 3.55 -1.37 -2.61
N ASP A 123 2.40 -1.86 -2.19
CA ASP A 123 1.20 -1.97 -3.03
C ASP A 123 0.68 -0.60 -3.52
N ASN A 124 1.16 0.50 -2.94
CA ASN A 124 0.77 1.87 -3.28
C ASN A 124 1.96 2.71 -3.75
N ASP A 125 3.05 2.08 -4.20
CA ASP A 125 4.23 2.72 -4.79
C ASP A 125 4.89 3.79 -3.88
N GLN A 126 4.71 3.68 -2.56
CA GLN A 126 5.22 4.65 -1.58
C GLN A 126 6.65 4.35 -1.13
N VAL A 127 7.10 3.12 -1.36
CA VAL A 127 8.44 2.65 -1.02
C VAL A 127 8.93 1.64 -2.04
N ARG A 128 10.24 1.44 -2.10
CA ARG A 128 10.88 0.31 -2.79
C ARG A 128 11.89 -0.37 -1.89
N ILE A 129 12.23 -1.62 -2.18
CA ILE A 129 13.23 -2.39 -1.44
C ILE A 129 14.47 -2.56 -2.29
N VAL A 130 15.64 -2.33 -1.71
CA VAL A 130 16.93 -2.65 -2.31
C VAL A 130 17.72 -3.54 -1.37
N ARG A 131 18.47 -4.49 -1.95
CA ARG A 131 19.40 -5.33 -1.21
C ARG A 131 20.70 -4.57 -0.95
N ASN A 132 21.31 -4.76 0.22
CA ASN A 132 22.68 -4.33 0.43
C ASN A 132 23.65 -5.30 -0.29
N GLU A 133 24.32 -4.80 -1.32
CA GLU A 133 25.24 -5.57 -2.17
C GLU A 133 26.57 -5.93 -1.49
N GLN A 134 26.90 -5.30 -0.37
CA GLN A 134 28.11 -5.64 0.42
C GLN A 134 28.04 -7.04 1.05
N GLY A 135 26.89 -7.71 0.92
CA GLY A 135 26.67 -9.05 1.45
C GLY A 135 26.38 -9.06 2.94
N ARG A 136 26.55 -10.23 3.55
CA ARG A 136 26.20 -10.44 4.96
C ARG A 136 27.20 -9.77 5.90
N ILE A 137 26.67 -9.04 6.87
CA ILE A 137 27.44 -8.29 7.87
C ILE A 137 27.42 -9.05 9.19
N LYS A 138 28.60 -9.29 9.79
CA LYS A 138 28.70 -9.94 11.10
C LYS A 138 28.13 -9.06 12.21
N THR A 139 27.24 -9.57 13.05
CA THR A 139 26.77 -8.77 14.19
C THR A 139 27.83 -8.71 15.30
N LYS A 140 27.77 -7.65 16.11
CA LYS A 140 28.72 -7.42 17.20
C LYS A 140 28.42 -8.25 18.46
N LYS A 141 27.14 -8.61 18.66
CA LYS A 141 26.65 -9.17 19.94
C LYS A 141 26.22 -10.63 19.82
N ARG A 142 25.47 -10.95 18.77
CA ARG A 142 25.11 -12.32 18.44
C ARG A 142 26.23 -12.82 17.52
N ARG A 143 26.73 -14.03 17.68
CA ARG A 143 27.85 -14.52 16.87
C ARG A 143 27.37 -14.95 15.47
N ASP A 144 26.42 -14.20 14.92
CA ASP A 144 25.68 -14.42 13.68
C ASP A 144 26.03 -13.33 12.63
N TYR A 145 25.41 -13.46 11.47
CA TYR A 145 25.52 -12.54 10.35
C TYR A 145 24.13 -12.08 9.94
N PHE A 146 24.00 -10.90 9.33
CA PHE A 146 22.74 -10.48 8.74
C PHE A 146 22.90 -9.98 7.31
N GLN A 147 21.94 -10.33 6.45
CA GLN A 147 21.70 -9.62 5.20
C GLN A 147 20.78 -8.44 5.47
N GLU A 148 21.14 -7.27 4.97
CA GLU A 148 20.33 -6.06 5.06
C GLU A 148 19.63 -5.76 3.74
N TYR A 149 18.38 -5.33 3.84
CA TYR A 149 17.64 -4.70 2.76
C TYR A 149 17.14 -3.34 3.24
N GLN A 150 17.29 -2.33 2.41
CA GLN A 150 16.80 -0.99 2.70
C GLN A 150 15.43 -0.79 2.08
N VAL A 151 14.50 -0.29 2.88
CA VAL A 151 13.20 0.20 2.42
C VAL A 151 13.34 1.70 2.21
N LEU A 152 13.33 2.13 0.96
CA LEU A 152 13.56 3.51 0.54
C LEU A 152 12.22 4.20 0.27
N ASP A 153 12.09 5.44 0.74
CA ASP A 153 10.89 6.26 0.51
C ASP A 153 10.95 6.91 -0.89
N THR A 154 10.19 6.35 -1.83
CA THR A 154 10.12 6.83 -3.23
C THR A 154 9.52 8.23 -3.32
N THR A 155 8.73 8.64 -2.32
CA THR A 155 8.12 9.98 -2.25
C THR A 155 9.05 11.01 -1.62
N ASN A 156 10.19 10.59 -1.08
CA ASN A 156 11.18 11.44 -0.42
C ASN A 156 12.60 11.10 -0.86
N LYS A 157 12.87 11.23 -2.18
CA LYS A 157 14.21 11.09 -2.78
C LYS A 157 14.93 9.79 -2.40
N ASP A 158 14.18 8.70 -2.27
CA ASP A 158 14.70 7.39 -1.87
C ASP A 158 15.45 7.39 -0.53
N GLN A 159 15.08 8.27 0.40
CA GLN A 159 15.69 8.27 1.72
C GLN A 159 15.35 6.97 2.48
N PRO A 160 16.32 6.34 3.18
CA PRO A 160 16.08 5.10 3.91
C PRO A 160 15.07 5.31 5.04
N LEU A 161 13.92 4.62 4.96
CA LEU A 161 12.86 4.66 5.97
C LEU A 161 13.04 3.55 7.00
N ARG A 162 13.29 2.32 6.51
CA ARG A 162 13.38 1.10 7.32
C ARG A 162 14.49 0.19 6.79
N LEU A 163 14.97 -0.69 7.66
CA LEU A 163 15.93 -1.73 7.34
C LEU A 163 15.28 -3.08 7.66
N ALA A 164 15.31 -4.01 6.72
CA ALA A 164 14.99 -5.40 6.98
C ALA A 164 16.29 -6.16 7.23
N HIS A 165 16.37 -6.87 8.35
CA HIS A 165 17.51 -7.69 8.72
C HIS A 165 17.10 -9.15 8.74
N PHE A 166 17.82 -9.96 7.99
CA PHE A 166 17.70 -11.41 7.95
C PHE A 166 18.96 -11.99 8.54
N HIS A 167 18.85 -12.66 9.69
CA HIS A 167 19.98 -13.23 10.44
C HIS A 167 20.27 -14.65 9.98
N TYR A 168 21.55 -15.02 9.97
CA TYR A 168 22.08 -16.30 9.54
C TYR A 168 23.21 -16.75 10.47
N ASP A 169 23.33 -18.06 10.69
CA ASP A 169 24.37 -18.60 11.56
C ASP A 169 25.77 -18.54 10.94
N SER A 170 25.87 -18.42 9.60
CA SER A 170 27.14 -18.34 8.88
C SER A 170 27.07 -17.39 7.67
N LEU A 171 28.24 -17.04 7.13
CA LEU A 171 28.35 -16.16 5.97
C LEU A 171 27.78 -16.79 4.69
N ASP A 172 27.89 -18.11 4.55
CA ASP A 172 27.55 -18.85 3.32
C ASP A 172 26.27 -19.69 3.45
N ALA A 173 25.51 -19.52 4.54
CA ALA A 173 24.21 -20.18 4.72
C ALA A 173 23.30 -19.96 3.48
N PRO A 174 22.49 -20.93 3.04
CA PRO A 174 21.49 -20.68 2.02
C PRO A 174 20.53 -19.53 2.40
N MET A 175 20.06 -18.77 1.42
CA MET A 175 19.22 -17.58 1.65
C MET A 175 17.88 -17.90 2.34
N GLU A 176 17.36 -19.12 2.15
CA GLU A 176 16.13 -19.58 2.80
C GLU A 176 16.35 -19.99 4.27
N GLN A 177 17.61 -20.20 4.69
CA GLN A 177 17.98 -20.68 6.03
C GLN A 177 18.30 -19.54 7.01
N PHE A 178 17.53 -18.46 6.95
CA PHE A 178 17.63 -17.40 7.96
C PHE A 178 17.04 -17.88 9.30
N THR A 179 17.65 -17.46 10.41
CA THR A 179 17.23 -17.84 11.77
C THR A 179 16.25 -16.84 12.38
N ALA A 180 16.31 -15.58 11.94
CA ALA A 180 15.36 -14.54 12.32
C ALA A 180 15.28 -13.48 11.23
N ALA A 181 14.10 -12.91 11.00
CA ALA A 181 13.93 -11.80 10.08
C ALA A 181 13.04 -10.73 10.71
N HIS A 182 13.46 -9.46 10.67
CA HIS A 182 12.72 -8.36 11.29
C HIS A 182 12.96 -7.01 10.65
N LEU A 183 12.02 -6.08 10.86
CA LEU A 183 12.14 -4.68 10.46
C LEU A 183 12.66 -3.80 11.59
N LYS A 184 13.57 -2.89 11.24
CA LYS A 184 14.08 -1.80 12.06
C LYS A 184 13.80 -0.47 11.36
N ILE A 185 13.68 0.61 12.12
CA ILE A 185 13.66 1.97 11.56
C ILE A 185 15.10 2.34 11.18
N ALA A 186 15.28 2.96 10.02
CA ALA A 186 16.58 3.45 9.60
C ALA A 186 17.05 4.59 10.51
N GLU A 187 18.35 4.63 10.81
CA GLU A 187 18.90 5.65 11.71
C GLU A 187 18.68 7.07 11.15
N ALA A 188 18.91 7.26 9.85
CA ALA A 188 18.67 8.55 9.18
C ALA A 188 17.23 9.04 9.33
N HIS A 189 16.24 8.14 9.23
CA HIS A 189 14.83 8.46 9.46
C HIS A 189 14.55 8.80 10.93
N LEU A 190 15.14 8.06 11.87
CA LEU A 190 14.97 8.34 13.30
C LEU A 190 15.43 9.74 13.66
N GLN A 191 16.53 10.23 13.10
CA GLN A 191 17.10 11.55 13.41
C GLN A 191 16.18 12.73 13.02
N GLN A 192 15.12 12.49 12.24
CA GLN A 192 14.14 13.51 11.89
C GLN A 192 13.10 13.76 13.00
N PHE A 193 13.01 12.89 14.00
CA PHE A 193 12.02 12.98 15.07
C PHE A 193 12.57 13.59 16.36
N THR A 194 11.68 14.14 17.18
CA THR A 194 12.02 14.58 18.55
C THR A 194 12.56 13.41 19.38
N THR A 195 13.27 13.72 20.46
CA THR A 195 13.85 12.70 21.35
C THR A 195 12.77 11.79 21.95
N GLU A 196 11.65 12.34 22.40
CA GLU A 196 10.52 11.59 22.95
C GLU A 196 9.96 10.63 21.89
N ARG A 197 9.81 11.12 20.66
CA ARG A 197 9.27 10.31 19.56
C ARG A 197 10.23 9.20 19.15
N ARG A 198 11.53 9.50 19.07
CA ARG A 198 12.56 8.47 18.86
C ARG A 198 12.46 7.38 19.92
N GLN A 199 12.35 7.76 21.20
CA GLN A 199 12.24 6.80 22.30
C GLN A 199 11.01 5.90 22.17
N VAL A 200 9.84 6.43 21.80
CA VAL A 200 8.63 5.64 21.54
C VAL A 200 8.80 4.67 20.36
N LEU A 201 9.53 5.09 19.33
CA LEU A 201 9.77 4.31 18.12
C LEU A 201 10.85 3.22 18.32
N THR A 202 11.80 3.43 19.23
CA THR A 202 12.91 2.51 19.48
C THR A 202 12.72 1.63 20.71
N THR A 203 11.91 2.04 21.68
CA THR A 203 11.58 1.19 22.84
C THR A 203 10.82 -0.04 22.39
N LEU A 204 11.37 -1.22 22.70
CA LEU A 204 10.82 -2.51 22.29
C LEU A 204 10.20 -3.22 23.50
N ALA A 205 8.87 -3.25 23.56
CA ALA A 205 8.16 -4.20 24.42
C ALA A 205 8.24 -5.62 23.81
N PRO A 206 8.03 -6.69 24.60
CA PRO A 206 8.05 -8.07 24.09
C PRO A 206 7.15 -8.29 22.86
N ILE A 207 5.98 -7.66 22.83
CA ILE A 207 5.06 -7.75 21.69
C ILE A 207 5.62 -7.13 20.40
N ASP A 208 6.49 -6.13 20.51
CA ASP A 208 7.03 -5.43 19.33
C ASP A 208 8.00 -6.31 18.54
N TYR A 209 8.68 -7.26 19.20
CA TYR A 209 9.50 -8.26 18.50
C TYR A 209 8.65 -9.13 17.58
N VAL A 210 7.45 -9.50 18.02
CA VAL A 210 6.51 -10.27 17.21
C VAL A 210 5.95 -9.42 16.07
N LEU A 211 5.59 -8.18 16.34
CA LEU A 211 4.99 -7.28 15.34
C LEU A 211 5.97 -6.83 14.25
N ARG A 212 7.27 -6.74 14.58
CA ARG A 212 8.34 -6.37 13.65
C ARG A 212 8.89 -7.55 12.87
N ARG A 213 8.55 -8.78 13.24
CA ARG A 213 8.98 -9.99 12.55
C ARG A 213 8.51 -9.98 11.10
N ILE A 214 9.37 -10.45 10.21
CA ILE A 214 9.04 -10.76 8.82
C ILE A 214 8.67 -12.24 8.75
N SER A 215 7.41 -12.51 8.45
CA SER A 215 6.81 -13.83 8.30
C SER A 215 6.71 -14.26 6.84
N ASP A 216 6.56 -13.32 5.89
CA ASP A 216 6.66 -13.61 4.45
C ASP A 216 7.96 -12.99 3.91
N PRO A 217 8.99 -13.79 3.62
CA PRO A 217 10.29 -13.29 3.19
C PRO A 217 10.40 -13.11 1.68
N ASN A 218 9.40 -13.57 0.89
CA ASN A 218 9.55 -13.77 -0.55
C ASN A 218 9.95 -12.50 -1.32
N LEU A 219 9.42 -11.35 -0.91
CA LEU A 219 9.75 -10.06 -1.55
C LEU A 219 11.23 -9.67 -1.38
N PHE A 220 11.86 -10.10 -0.29
CA PHE A 220 13.27 -9.85 -0.01
C PHE A 220 14.15 -10.88 -0.69
N LEU A 221 13.78 -12.16 -0.58
CA LEU A 221 14.55 -13.26 -1.16
C LEU A 221 14.63 -13.16 -2.69
N LYS A 222 13.59 -12.66 -3.36
CA LYS A 222 13.63 -12.39 -4.82
C LYS A 222 14.70 -11.38 -5.24
N LEU A 223 15.21 -10.56 -4.31
CA LEU A 223 16.27 -9.59 -4.55
C LEU A 223 17.66 -10.16 -4.34
N GLU A 224 17.78 -11.39 -3.83
CA GLU A 224 19.04 -12.11 -3.84
C GLU A 224 19.38 -12.44 -5.30
N THR A 225 20.57 -12.06 -5.73
CA THR A 225 21.16 -12.59 -6.96
C THR A 225 21.33 -14.08 -6.78
N GLN A 226 20.68 -14.87 -7.65
CA GLN A 226 21.01 -16.29 -7.75
C GLN A 226 22.51 -16.41 -8.10
N PRO A 227 23.24 -17.34 -7.46
CA PRO A 227 24.65 -17.57 -7.73
C PRO A 227 24.92 -17.95 -9.19
#